data_AF-A0A2V8A0H2-F1
#
_entry.id   AF-A0A2V8A0H2-F1
#
_cell.length_a   1.000
_cell.length_b   1.000
_cell.length_c   1.000
_cell.angle_alpha   90.00
_cell.angle_beta   90.00
_cell.angle_gamma   90.00
#
_symmetry.space_group_name_H-M   'P 1'
#
loop_
_entity.id
_entity.type
_entity.pdbx_description
1 polymer ?
#
loop_
_entity_poly.entity_id
_entity_poly.type
_entity_poly.pdbx_seq_one_letter_code
_entity_poly.pdbx_strand_id
1 'polypeptide(L)'
;MSRDGWFDAATDNASGVATMIGLAEHFAKVPQARRRRTMVFVGLDGHHNDAGVGRMWMVAHKDELFAKTALAINAEHTSTIQTYFYGERIRWSNTYTAQLWYAGGPTRPKLQELTIRAFREFGVSTYAEPEQAPPPGDLGRFFRFVPGVDAGDFNMYFHTDGETPETVPWTGLEAATRAYARIVDGVNGLDLKDLQRPPEVEPRTLQP
;
A
#
# COMPACT_ATOMS: atom_id res chain seq x y z
N MET A 1 -4.26 5.22 3.84
CA MET A 1 -3.19 5.72 2.98
C MET A 1 -3.15 7.21 3.16
N SER A 2 -1.94 7.76 3.13
CA SER A 2 -1.75 9.18 3.32
C SER A 2 -2.25 9.96 2.10
N ARG A 3 -2.85 11.13 2.32
CA ARG A 3 -3.16 12.10 1.26
C ARG A 3 -2.34 13.39 1.36
N ASP A 4 -1.44 13.47 2.34
CA ASP A 4 -0.49 14.57 2.48
C ASP A 4 0.89 14.16 1.92
N GLY A 5 1.77 15.15 1.75
CA GLY A 5 3.12 14.96 1.26
C GLY A 5 3.93 16.24 1.38
N TRP A 6 5.25 16.13 1.26
CA TRP A 6 6.16 17.28 1.16
C TRP A 6 6.39 17.65 -0.31
N PHE A 7 6.72 18.91 -0.56
CA PHE A 7 6.97 19.44 -1.91
C PHE A 7 5.77 19.19 -2.86
N ASP A 8 6.04 18.72 -4.09
CA ASP A 8 5.03 18.36 -5.08
C ASP A 8 4.35 17.02 -4.77
N ALA A 9 5.01 16.15 -3.98
CA ALA A 9 4.42 14.92 -3.45
C ALA A 9 3.88 13.97 -4.54
N ALA A 10 4.43 14.00 -5.76
CA ALA A 10 3.86 13.26 -6.88
C ALA A 10 3.95 11.73 -6.67
N THR A 11 5.09 11.27 -6.16
CA THR A 11 5.30 9.87 -5.76
C THR A 11 4.73 9.63 -4.36
N ASP A 12 5.15 10.40 -3.35
CA ASP A 12 4.62 10.38 -1.98
C ASP A 12 3.71 11.59 -1.64
N ASN A 13 2.38 11.52 -1.75
CA ASN A 13 1.60 10.31 -2.05
C ASN A 13 0.55 10.46 -3.16
N ALA A 14 0.74 11.39 -4.10
CA ALA A 14 -0.23 11.57 -5.18
C ALA A 14 -0.38 10.31 -6.05
N SER A 15 0.69 9.53 -6.25
CA SER A 15 0.64 8.23 -6.94
C SER A 15 -0.29 7.24 -6.24
N GLY A 16 -0.18 7.13 -4.91
CA GLY A 16 -1.08 6.34 -4.08
C GLY A 16 -2.52 6.81 -4.15
N VAL A 17 -2.75 8.13 -4.13
CA VAL A 17 -4.10 8.73 -4.26
C VAL A 17 -4.69 8.38 -5.61
N ALA A 18 -3.91 8.50 -6.68
CA ALA A 18 -4.33 8.13 -8.03
C ALA A 18 -4.70 6.65 -8.13
N THR A 19 -3.89 5.75 -7.54
CA THR A 19 -4.20 4.32 -7.46
C THR A 19 -5.50 4.06 -6.69
N MET A 20 -5.71 4.71 -5.54
CA MET A 20 -6.94 4.58 -4.76
C MET A 20 -8.18 5.02 -5.55
N ILE A 21 -8.10 6.15 -6.25
CA ILE A 21 -9.19 6.65 -7.09
C ILE A 21 -9.46 5.68 -8.25
N GLY A 22 -8.41 5.18 -8.91
CA GLY A 22 -8.57 4.18 -9.98
C GLY A 22 -9.26 2.90 -9.52
N LEU A 23 -8.94 2.42 -8.31
CA LEU A 23 -9.65 1.30 -7.69
C LEU A 23 -11.11 1.63 -7.40
N ALA A 24 -11.40 2.81 -6.86
CA ALA A 24 -12.75 3.26 -6.58
C ALA A 24 -13.60 3.33 -7.86
N GLU A 25 -13.07 3.90 -8.93
CA GLU A 25 -13.72 3.96 -10.24
C GLU A 25 -13.94 2.57 -10.86
N HIS A 26 -12.95 1.68 -10.74
CA HIS A 26 -13.06 0.31 -11.22
C HIS A 26 -14.21 -0.43 -10.53
N PHE A 27 -14.23 -0.43 -9.19
CA PHE A 27 -15.23 -1.19 -8.43
C PHE A 27 -16.60 -0.50 -8.38
N ALA A 28 -16.67 0.82 -8.62
CA ALA A 28 -17.94 1.52 -8.82
C ALA A 28 -18.76 0.93 -9.99
N LYS A 29 -18.08 0.43 -11.03
CA LYS A 29 -18.72 -0.21 -12.20
C LYS A 29 -19.31 -1.59 -11.89
N VAL A 30 -18.94 -2.22 -10.78
CA VAL A 30 -19.53 -3.50 -10.34
C VAL A 30 -20.84 -3.21 -9.61
N PRO A 31 -22.00 -3.77 -10.01
CA PRO A 31 -23.25 -3.56 -9.30
C PRO A 31 -23.16 -3.98 -7.83
N GLN A 32 -23.79 -3.22 -6.92
CA GLN A 32 -23.73 -3.51 -5.47
C GLN A 32 -24.12 -4.95 -5.15
N ALA A 33 -25.16 -5.50 -5.79
CA ALA A 33 -25.61 -6.88 -5.61
C ALA A 33 -24.56 -7.95 -5.99
N ARG A 34 -23.53 -7.58 -6.74
CA ARG A 34 -22.41 -8.47 -7.13
C ARG A 34 -21.15 -8.27 -6.28
N ARG A 35 -21.14 -7.33 -5.33
CA ARG A 35 -19.99 -7.07 -4.46
C ARG A 35 -20.09 -7.97 -3.22
N ARG A 36 -19.15 -8.93 -3.07
CA ARG A 36 -19.09 -9.81 -1.88
C ARG A 36 -18.81 -9.04 -0.59
N ARG A 37 -18.05 -7.95 -0.68
CA ARG A 37 -17.56 -7.17 0.46
C ARG A 37 -17.80 -5.68 0.25
N THR A 38 -18.06 -4.97 1.34
CA THR A 38 -18.03 -3.51 1.35
C THR A 38 -16.61 -3.03 1.12
N MET A 39 -16.45 -1.99 0.28
CA MET A 39 -15.17 -1.32 0.07
C MET A 39 -15.25 0.08 0.68
N VAL A 40 -14.23 0.46 1.42
CA VAL A 40 -14.09 1.78 2.05
C VAL A 40 -12.76 2.36 1.61
N PHE A 41 -12.80 3.57 1.02
CA PHE A 41 -11.62 4.30 0.57
C PHE A 41 -11.36 5.43 1.58
N VAL A 42 -10.15 5.47 2.12
CA VAL A 42 -9.80 6.38 3.23
C VAL A 42 -8.49 7.09 2.91
N GLY A 43 -8.56 8.43 2.81
CA GLY A 43 -7.39 9.30 2.81
C GLY A 43 -7.13 9.84 4.20
N LEU A 44 -5.95 9.53 4.75
CA LEU A 44 -5.51 9.94 6.08
C LEU A 44 -4.54 11.12 5.97
N ASP A 45 -4.51 11.97 6.98
CA ASP A 45 -3.65 13.15 7.05
C ASP A 45 -2.71 13.12 8.26
N GLY A 46 -1.71 13.99 8.22
CA GLY A 46 -0.72 14.14 9.25
C GLY A 46 0.29 12.99 9.30
N HIS A 47 0.46 12.25 8.19
CA HIS A 47 1.56 11.28 8.12
C HIS A 47 2.89 12.05 8.12
N HIS A 48 3.00 13.06 7.27
CA HIS A 48 4.22 13.85 7.07
C HIS A 48 4.53 14.89 8.16
N ASN A 49 3.70 15.00 9.19
CA ASN A 49 3.97 15.88 10.34
C ASN A 49 3.93 15.12 11.67
N ASP A 50 3.98 13.78 11.59
CA ASP A 50 3.89 12.84 12.71
C ASP A 50 2.63 12.93 13.58
N ALA A 51 1.70 13.85 13.32
CA ALA A 51 0.47 13.99 14.10
C ALA A 51 -0.43 12.77 13.96
N GLY A 52 -0.57 12.26 12.72
CA GLY A 52 -1.28 11.03 12.39
C GLY A 52 -2.67 10.92 13.02
N VAL A 53 -3.41 12.02 13.15
CA VAL A 53 -4.62 12.08 13.99
C VAL A 53 -5.66 11.07 13.50
N GLY A 54 -5.87 10.98 12.19
CA GLY A 54 -6.79 10.01 11.59
C GLY A 54 -6.41 8.56 11.89
N ARG A 55 -5.15 8.16 11.62
CA ARG A 55 -4.70 6.78 11.90
C ARG A 55 -4.77 6.45 13.39
N MET A 56 -4.43 7.38 14.27
CA MET A 56 -4.49 7.17 15.72
C MET A 56 -5.94 7.03 16.22
N TRP A 57 -6.86 7.82 15.68
CA TRP A 57 -8.29 7.65 15.95
C TRP A 57 -8.78 6.27 15.49
N MET A 58 -8.37 5.81 14.32
CA MET A 58 -8.73 4.48 13.83
C MET A 58 -8.18 3.35 14.70
N VAL A 59 -6.95 3.49 15.24
CA VAL A 59 -6.39 2.53 16.22
C VAL A 59 -7.24 2.50 17.49
N ALA A 60 -7.67 3.66 17.99
CA ALA A 60 -8.50 3.75 19.18
C ALA A 60 -9.90 3.11 18.99
N HIS A 61 -10.40 3.06 17.75
CA HIS A 61 -11.70 2.49 17.39
C HIS A 61 -11.56 1.16 16.61
N LYS A 62 -10.44 0.46 16.78
CA LYS A 62 -10.10 -0.69 15.93
C LYS A 62 -11.12 -1.82 15.95
N ASP A 63 -11.74 -2.06 17.10
CA ASP A 63 -12.72 -3.14 17.26
C ASP A 63 -14.02 -2.83 16.52
N GLU A 64 -14.37 -1.55 16.39
CA GLU A 64 -15.51 -1.10 15.59
C GLU A 64 -15.19 -1.16 14.09
N LEU A 65 -14.03 -0.62 13.71
CA LEU A 65 -13.67 -0.41 12.31
C LEU A 65 -13.17 -1.67 11.60
N PHE A 66 -12.44 -2.55 12.30
CA PHE A 66 -11.69 -3.63 11.68
C PHE A 66 -12.16 -5.04 12.03
N ALA A 67 -13.15 -5.20 12.91
CA ALA A 67 -13.62 -6.53 13.35
C ALA A 67 -14.08 -7.45 12.21
N LYS A 68 -14.48 -6.90 11.05
CA LYS A 68 -14.91 -7.67 9.87
C LYS A 68 -14.01 -7.44 8.65
N THR A 69 -12.86 -6.80 8.82
CA THR A 69 -11.98 -6.43 7.71
C THR A 69 -11.24 -7.65 7.19
N ALA A 70 -11.41 -7.91 5.89
CA ALA A 70 -10.76 -9.00 5.17
C ALA A 70 -9.41 -8.58 4.58
N LEU A 71 -9.26 -7.30 4.26
CA LEU A 71 -8.07 -6.73 3.63
C LEU A 71 -8.05 -5.22 3.88
N ALA A 72 -6.87 -4.70 4.21
CA ALA A 72 -6.51 -3.30 4.06
C ALA A 72 -5.35 -3.23 3.05
N ILE A 73 -5.48 -2.34 2.07
CA ILE A 73 -4.40 -2.01 1.14
C ILE A 73 -3.94 -0.60 1.49
N ASN A 74 -2.64 -0.42 1.67
CA ASN A 74 -2.03 0.89 1.74
C ASN A 74 -1.43 1.20 0.37
N ALA A 75 -2.14 2.02 -0.39
CA ALA A 75 -1.66 2.53 -1.66
C ALA A 75 -0.77 3.74 -1.38
N GLU A 76 0.52 3.50 -1.18
CA GLU A 76 1.51 4.53 -0.87
C GLU A 76 2.72 4.34 -1.79
N HIS A 77 3.13 5.39 -2.50
CA HIS A 77 4.27 5.38 -3.43
C HIS A 77 4.16 4.30 -4.53
N THR A 78 3.00 4.22 -5.15
CA THR A 78 2.64 3.11 -6.05
C THR A 78 3.37 3.15 -7.38
N SER A 79 4.07 4.25 -7.71
CA SER A 79 4.99 4.30 -8.84
C SER A 79 6.01 5.43 -8.72
N THR A 80 7.30 5.07 -8.83
CA THR A 80 8.43 6.00 -8.85
C THR A 80 9.40 5.59 -9.96
N ILE A 81 9.92 6.55 -10.73
CA ILE A 81 10.89 6.29 -11.80
C ILE A 81 12.12 5.57 -11.25
N GLN A 82 12.58 4.51 -11.92
CA GLN A 82 13.81 3.85 -11.51
C GLN A 82 15.00 4.73 -11.83
N THR A 83 15.78 5.05 -10.81
CA THR A 83 16.97 5.89 -10.92
C THR A 83 18.25 5.09 -10.73
N TYR A 84 19.32 5.53 -11.41
CA TYR A 84 20.68 5.01 -11.24
C TYR A 84 21.67 6.14 -11.08
N PHE A 85 22.71 5.93 -10.27
CA PHE A 85 23.90 6.77 -10.32
C PHE A 85 24.78 6.36 -11.49
N TYR A 86 25.15 7.32 -12.34
CA TYR A 86 26.19 7.15 -13.36
C TYR A 86 27.16 8.32 -13.27
N GLY A 87 28.29 8.08 -12.57
CA GLY A 87 29.18 9.16 -12.12
C GLY A 87 28.44 10.08 -11.15
N GLU A 88 28.53 11.39 -11.37
CA GLU A 88 27.91 12.43 -10.54
C GLU A 88 26.47 12.77 -10.97
N ARG A 89 25.83 11.93 -11.79
CA ARG A 89 24.49 12.19 -12.32
C ARG A 89 23.49 11.11 -11.96
N ILE A 90 22.28 11.54 -11.69
CA ILE A 90 21.09 10.68 -11.64
C ILE A 90 20.64 10.43 -13.08
N ARG A 91 20.50 9.17 -13.45
CA ARG A 91 19.91 8.75 -14.73
C ARG A 91 18.63 7.99 -14.49
N TRP A 92 17.66 8.22 -15.35
CA TRP A 92 16.39 7.53 -15.32
C TRP A 92 16.44 6.30 -16.21
N SER A 93 15.80 5.23 -15.74
CA SER A 93 15.40 4.09 -16.55
C SER A 93 14.20 4.46 -17.42
N ASN A 94 13.76 3.53 -18.27
CA ASN A 94 12.48 3.62 -18.97
C ASN A 94 11.35 2.86 -18.23
N THR A 95 11.59 2.47 -16.97
CA THR A 95 10.64 1.77 -16.11
C THR A 95 10.65 2.38 -14.70
N TYR A 96 9.64 2.02 -13.91
CA TYR A 96 9.57 2.32 -12.48
C TYR A 96 10.42 1.34 -11.67
N THR A 97 10.76 1.78 -10.46
CA THR A 97 11.60 1.06 -9.50
C THR A 97 10.90 -0.13 -8.85
N ALA A 98 11.69 -1.00 -8.21
CA ALA A 98 11.16 -2.11 -7.43
C ALA A 98 10.67 -1.63 -6.05
N GLN A 99 9.54 -2.15 -5.61
CA GLN A 99 8.87 -1.76 -4.37
C GLN A 99 9.29 -2.64 -3.18
N LEU A 100 9.53 -2.00 -2.02
CA LEU A 100 9.46 -2.69 -0.74
C LEU A 100 8.02 -3.13 -0.53
N TRP A 101 7.78 -4.33 -0.01
CA TRP A 101 6.42 -4.88 0.02
C TRP A 101 6.15 -5.77 1.22
N TYR A 102 4.89 -5.77 1.64
CA TYR A 102 4.35 -6.60 2.70
C TYR A 102 2.97 -7.14 2.28
N ALA A 103 2.70 -8.41 2.61
CA ALA A 103 1.43 -9.06 2.27
C ALA A 103 0.93 -9.98 3.39
N GLY A 104 0.72 -9.41 4.58
CA GLY A 104 0.17 -10.12 5.74
C GLY A 104 1.17 -10.93 6.55
N GLY A 105 2.44 -10.92 6.15
CA GLY A 105 3.56 -11.60 6.81
C GLY A 105 3.43 -13.13 6.85
N PRO A 106 4.34 -13.83 7.55
CA PRO A 106 4.44 -15.29 7.54
C PRO A 106 3.16 -16.03 7.98
N THR A 107 2.29 -15.36 8.75
CA THR A 107 1.05 -15.96 9.26
C THR A 107 -0.13 -15.90 8.28
N ARG A 108 0.01 -15.22 7.13
CA ARG A 108 -1.03 -15.10 6.11
C ARG A 108 -0.55 -15.60 4.75
N PRO A 109 -0.11 -16.86 4.63
CA PRO A 109 0.50 -17.39 3.41
C PRO A 109 -0.43 -17.30 2.20
N LYS A 110 -1.76 -17.46 2.38
CA LYS A 110 -2.74 -17.32 1.30
C LYS A 110 -2.78 -15.89 0.73
N LEU A 111 -2.74 -14.87 1.58
CA LEU A 111 -2.72 -13.47 1.15
C LEU A 111 -1.40 -13.13 0.44
N GLN A 112 -0.29 -13.61 0.99
CA GLN A 112 1.03 -13.42 0.41
C GLN A 112 1.16 -14.07 -0.98
N GLU A 113 0.76 -15.34 -1.13
CA GLU A 113 0.77 -16.05 -2.41
C GLU A 113 -0.09 -15.36 -3.47
N LEU A 114 -1.29 -14.92 -3.08
CA LEU A 114 -2.20 -14.19 -3.94
C LEU A 114 -1.57 -12.85 -4.39
N THR A 115 -0.98 -12.11 -3.46
CA THR A 115 -0.30 -10.83 -3.73
C THR A 115 0.87 -11.00 -4.68
N ILE A 116 1.75 -11.98 -4.45
CA ILE A 116 2.89 -12.28 -5.33
C ILE A 116 2.41 -12.63 -6.74
N ARG A 117 1.34 -13.45 -6.86
CA ARG A 117 0.76 -13.78 -8.16
C ARG A 117 0.22 -12.56 -8.88
N ALA A 118 -0.51 -11.69 -8.19
CA ALA A 118 -1.01 -10.44 -8.77
C ALA A 118 0.12 -9.50 -9.20
N PHE A 119 1.14 -9.32 -8.36
CA PHE A 119 2.33 -8.53 -8.71
C PHE A 119 3.02 -9.07 -9.95
N ARG A 120 3.22 -10.39 -10.05
CA ARG A 120 3.79 -11.02 -11.26
C ARG A 120 2.89 -10.88 -12.49
N GLU A 121 1.58 -11.05 -12.32
CA GLU A 121 0.59 -10.98 -13.40
C GLU A 121 0.59 -9.60 -14.07
N PHE A 122 0.72 -8.53 -13.28
CA PHE A 122 0.69 -7.15 -13.77
C PHE A 122 2.07 -6.48 -13.85
N GLY A 123 3.14 -7.23 -13.59
CA GLY A 123 4.51 -6.75 -13.75
C GLY A 123 4.98 -5.77 -12.67
N VAL A 124 4.35 -5.75 -11.48
CA VAL A 124 4.81 -4.99 -10.31
C VAL A 124 6.20 -5.47 -9.92
N SER A 125 7.19 -4.60 -10.11
CA SER A 125 8.56 -4.86 -9.68
C SER A 125 8.63 -4.76 -8.16
N THR A 126 9.13 -5.78 -7.49
CA THR A 126 9.27 -5.81 -6.03
C THR A 126 10.68 -6.20 -5.61
N TYR A 127 11.05 -5.89 -4.37
CA TYR A 127 12.21 -6.52 -3.75
C TYR A 127 12.00 -8.04 -3.70
N ALA A 128 13.11 -8.79 -3.80
CA ALA A 128 13.06 -10.24 -3.95
C ALA A 128 12.40 -10.93 -2.75
N GLU A 129 12.58 -10.35 -1.56
CA GLU A 129 12.01 -10.82 -0.30
C GLU A 129 10.98 -9.81 0.22
N PRO A 130 9.92 -10.29 0.90
CA PRO A 130 8.99 -9.41 1.60
C PRO A 130 9.60 -8.84 2.88
N GLU A 131 9.09 -7.68 3.28
CA GLU A 131 9.35 -7.13 4.60
C GLU A 131 8.64 -7.93 5.71
N GLN A 132 9.23 -7.95 6.92
CA GLN A 132 8.63 -8.62 8.08
C GLN A 132 7.42 -7.85 8.66
N ALA A 133 7.38 -6.54 8.41
CA ALA A 133 6.30 -5.62 8.72
C ALA A 133 6.01 -4.77 7.47
N PRO A 134 4.87 -4.07 7.36
CA PRO A 134 4.67 -3.10 6.29
C PRO A 134 5.83 -2.11 6.17
N PRO A 135 6.15 -1.65 4.94
CA PRO A 135 6.98 -0.46 4.75
C PRO A 135 6.43 0.75 5.55
N PRO A 136 7.25 1.81 5.73
CA PRO A 136 6.79 3.04 6.37
C PRO A 136 5.51 3.55 5.71
N GLY A 137 4.46 3.76 6.51
CA GLY A 137 3.12 3.98 5.99
C GLY A 137 2.04 3.86 7.04
N ASP A 138 0.81 4.21 6.69
CA ASP A 138 -0.33 4.09 7.59
C ASP A 138 -0.58 2.63 8.03
N LEU A 139 -0.32 1.66 7.15
CA LEU A 139 -0.51 0.25 7.47
C LEU A 139 0.35 -0.22 8.64
N GLY A 140 1.49 0.43 8.88
CA GLY A 140 2.37 0.15 10.02
C GLY A 140 1.66 0.26 11.36
N ARG A 141 0.57 1.03 11.47
CA ARG A 141 -0.26 1.12 12.69
C ARG A 141 -1.35 0.06 12.80
N PHE A 142 -1.66 -0.65 11.71
CA PHE A 142 -2.82 -1.54 11.62
C PHE A 142 -2.47 -3.03 11.43
N PHE A 143 -1.32 -3.35 10.83
CA PHE A 143 -1.01 -4.71 10.33
C PHE A 143 -1.02 -5.82 11.40
N ARG A 144 -0.81 -5.45 12.66
CA ARG A 144 -0.89 -6.38 13.81
C ARG A 144 -2.30 -6.93 14.04
N PHE A 145 -3.33 -6.19 13.65
CA PHE A 145 -4.74 -6.58 13.82
C PHE A 145 -5.57 -6.57 12.52
N VAL A 146 -5.01 -6.11 11.41
CA VAL A 146 -5.67 -6.11 10.09
C VAL A 146 -4.87 -6.94 9.08
N PRO A 147 -5.51 -7.71 8.18
CA PRO A 147 -4.82 -8.33 7.05
C PRO A 147 -4.41 -7.23 6.06
N GLY A 148 -3.11 -6.98 5.94
CA GLY A 148 -2.58 -5.82 5.22
C GLY A 148 -1.76 -6.18 3.99
N VAL A 149 -1.87 -5.36 2.94
CA VAL A 149 -0.96 -5.35 1.78
C VAL A 149 -0.44 -3.93 1.57
N ASP A 150 0.86 -3.82 1.31
CA ASP A 150 1.55 -2.56 1.01
C ASP A 150 2.68 -2.85 0.02
N ALA A 151 2.87 -1.97 -0.95
CA ALA A 151 4.03 -1.96 -1.81
C ALA A 151 4.35 -0.54 -2.28
N GLY A 152 5.54 -0.05 -1.95
CA GLY A 152 5.98 1.33 -2.23
C GLY A 152 7.49 1.46 -2.34
N ASP A 153 7.94 2.59 -2.91
CA ASP A 153 9.35 2.93 -3.09
C ASP A 153 9.76 4.14 -2.25
N PHE A 154 10.88 4.06 -1.54
CA PHE A 154 11.37 5.13 -0.65
C PHE A 154 12.78 5.60 -1.05
N ASN A 155 13.06 5.64 -2.35
CA ASN A 155 14.42 5.84 -2.87
C ASN A 155 14.70 7.31 -3.25
N MET A 156 15.39 7.55 -4.37
CA MET A 156 16.25 8.71 -4.61
C MET A 156 15.57 10.09 -4.52
N TYR A 157 14.32 10.17 -4.93
CA TYR A 157 13.56 11.43 -4.92
C TYR A 157 12.68 11.58 -3.70
N PHE A 158 12.53 10.54 -2.88
CA PHE A 158 11.71 10.55 -1.68
C PHE A 158 12.00 11.78 -0.81
N HIS A 159 10.97 12.57 -0.52
CA HIS A 159 11.02 13.76 0.30
C HIS A 159 11.94 14.86 -0.24
N THR A 160 11.91 15.06 -1.56
CA THR A 160 12.64 16.13 -2.25
C THR A 160 11.74 16.89 -3.24
N ASP A 161 12.23 18.01 -3.76
CA ASP A 161 11.60 18.73 -4.88
C ASP A 161 11.69 17.97 -6.22
N GLY A 162 12.34 16.81 -6.26
CA GLY A 162 12.36 15.88 -7.38
C GLY A 162 11.12 14.97 -7.48
N GLU A 163 10.22 14.99 -6.49
CA GLU A 163 8.94 14.24 -6.55
C GLU A 163 7.89 14.97 -7.41
N THR A 164 8.22 15.19 -8.68
CA THR A 164 7.34 15.82 -9.66
C THR A 164 6.53 14.78 -10.44
N PRO A 165 5.43 15.16 -11.13
CA PRO A 165 4.65 14.22 -11.94
C PRO A 165 5.48 13.45 -12.99
N GLU A 166 6.58 14.02 -13.49
CA GLU A 166 7.48 13.37 -14.45
C GLU A 166 8.24 12.16 -13.86
N THR A 167 8.38 12.10 -12.53
CA THR A 167 9.01 10.96 -11.84
C THR A 167 8.02 9.85 -11.47
N VAL A 168 6.78 9.93 -11.97
CA VAL A 168 5.72 8.92 -11.79
C VAL A 168 5.42 8.22 -13.13
N PRO A 169 6.07 7.09 -13.45
CA PRO A 169 5.76 6.34 -14.66
C PRO A 169 4.32 5.80 -14.65
N TRP A 170 3.55 6.11 -15.70
CA TRP A 170 2.18 5.60 -15.83
C TRP A 170 2.10 4.06 -15.83
N THR A 171 3.15 3.39 -16.29
CA THR A 171 3.22 1.91 -16.31
C THR A 171 3.24 1.31 -14.92
N GLY A 172 3.88 1.97 -13.95
CA GLY A 172 3.86 1.52 -12.56
C GLY A 172 2.51 1.78 -11.91
N LEU A 173 1.89 2.94 -12.17
CA LEU A 173 0.52 3.23 -11.71
C LEU A 173 -0.47 2.18 -12.22
N GLU A 174 -0.40 1.84 -13.52
CA GLU A 174 -1.24 0.81 -14.11
C GLU A 174 -1.00 -0.56 -13.46
N ALA A 175 0.27 -0.97 -13.35
CA ALA A 175 0.64 -2.26 -12.78
C ALA A 175 0.15 -2.42 -11.33
N ALA A 176 0.45 -1.43 -10.47
CA ALA A 176 0.05 -1.45 -9.06
C ALA A 176 -1.48 -1.43 -8.90
N THR A 177 -2.17 -0.56 -9.65
CA THR A 177 -3.64 -0.47 -9.59
C THR A 177 -4.31 -1.76 -10.02
N ARG A 178 -3.87 -2.36 -11.13
CA ARG A 178 -4.41 -3.66 -11.59
C ARG A 178 -4.09 -4.79 -10.64
N ALA A 179 -2.87 -4.82 -10.07
CA ALA A 179 -2.51 -5.82 -9.08
C ALA A 179 -3.36 -5.71 -7.81
N TYR A 180 -3.59 -4.51 -7.28
CA TYR A 180 -4.46 -4.30 -6.13
C TYR A 180 -5.91 -4.69 -6.43
N ALA A 181 -6.44 -4.39 -7.62
CA ALA A 181 -7.76 -4.87 -8.03
C ALA A 181 -7.83 -6.40 -8.06
N ARG A 182 -6.80 -7.05 -8.64
CA ARG A 182 -6.68 -8.51 -8.66
C ARG A 182 -6.58 -9.12 -7.26
N ILE A 183 -5.91 -8.43 -6.33
CA ILE A 183 -5.82 -8.85 -4.94
C ILE A 183 -7.20 -8.83 -4.28
N VAL A 184 -7.96 -7.76 -4.48
CA VAL A 184 -9.34 -7.66 -4.00
C VAL A 184 -10.20 -8.81 -4.54
N ASP A 185 -10.10 -9.13 -5.84
CA ASP A 185 -10.83 -10.25 -6.44
C ASP A 185 -10.43 -11.61 -5.85
N GLY A 186 -9.14 -11.84 -5.66
CA GLY A 186 -8.67 -13.07 -5.03
C GLY A 186 -9.12 -13.20 -3.57
N VAL A 187 -9.10 -12.11 -2.80
CA VAL A 187 -9.59 -12.06 -1.41
C VAL A 187 -11.09 -12.28 -1.33
N ASN A 188 -11.83 -11.84 -2.36
CA ASN A 188 -13.25 -12.17 -2.53
C ASN A 188 -13.50 -13.65 -2.81
N GLY A 189 -12.47 -14.47 -3.06
CA GLY A 189 -12.57 -15.93 -3.12
C GLY A 189 -12.38 -16.62 -1.76
N LEU A 190 -11.82 -15.93 -0.76
CA LEU A 190 -11.43 -16.52 0.53
C LEU A 190 -12.47 -16.27 1.64
N ASP A 191 -12.50 -17.17 2.61
CA ASP A 191 -13.28 -16.97 3.84
C ASP A 191 -12.56 -16.01 4.79
N LEU A 192 -13.33 -15.29 5.63
CA LEU A 192 -12.73 -14.31 6.55
C LEU A 192 -11.75 -14.95 7.55
N LYS A 193 -12.01 -16.19 7.97
CA LYS A 193 -11.14 -16.99 8.84
C LYS A 193 -9.77 -17.33 8.23
N ASP A 194 -9.63 -17.26 6.91
CA ASP A 194 -8.35 -17.47 6.21
C ASP A 194 -7.48 -16.20 6.22
N LEU A 195 -8.03 -15.07 6.65
CA LEU A 195 -7.42 -13.74 6.55
C LEU A 195 -7.23 -13.11 7.93
N GLN A 196 -8.24 -13.17 8.80
CA GLN A 196 -8.16 -12.64 10.15
C GLN A 196 -7.35 -13.55 11.07
N ARG A 197 -6.62 -12.95 12.00
CA ARG A 197 -5.89 -13.62 13.07
C ARG A 197 -6.05 -12.85 14.37
N PRO A 198 -5.83 -13.47 15.54
CA PRO A 198 -5.75 -12.74 16.80
C PRO A 198 -4.73 -11.59 16.70
N PRO A 199 -5.01 -10.41 17.27
CA PRO A 199 -4.07 -9.30 17.26
C PRO A 199 -2.70 -9.70 17.82
N GLU A 200 -1.64 -9.30 17.13
CA GLU A 200 -0.28 -9.42 17.68
C GLU A 200 -0.10 -8.42 18.82
N VAL A 201 0.61 -8.85 19.87
CA VAL A 201 0.98 -7.98 20.97
C VAL A 201 2.05 -7.00 20.45
N GLU A 202 1.86 -5.69 20.67
CA GLU A 202 2.94 -4.71 20.52
C GLU A 202 4.17 -5.22 21.29
N PRO A 203 5.37 -5.27 20.68
CA PRO A 203 6.59 -5.47 21.44
C PRO A 203 6.58 -4.47 22.59
N ARG A 204 6.83 -4.91 23.83
CA ARG A 204 6.97 -3.97 24.95
C ARG A 204 8.05 -2.98 24.53
N THR A 205 7.67 -1.72 24.36
CA THR A 205 8.65 -0.66 24.28
C THR A 205 9.45 -0.76 25.57
N LEU A 206 10.76 -0.99 25.45
CA LEU A 206 11.67 -0.57 26.49
C LEU A 206 11.44 0.94 26.57
N GLN A 207 10.65 1.39 27.55
CA GLN A 207 10.69 2.78 27.96
C GLN A 207 12.14 3.09 28.37
N PRO A 208 12.63 4.29 28.06
CA PRO A 208 14.06 4.60 28.01
C PRO A 208 14.86 4.20 29.24
#